data_AF-A0A522QQ43-F1
#
_entry.id   AF-A0A522QQ43-F1
#
_cell.length_a   1.000
_cell.length_b   1.000
_cell.length_c   1.000
_cell.angle_alpha   90.00
_cell.angle_beta   90.00
_cell.angle_gamma   90.00
#
_symmetry.space_group_name_H-M   'P 1'
#
loop_
_entity.id
_entity.type
_entity.pdbx_description
1 polymer ?
#
loop_
_entity_poly.entity_id
_entity_poly.type
_entity_poly.pdbx_seq_one_letter_code
_entity_poly.pdbx_strand_id
1 'polypeptide(L)'
;MTLALRYAVRSDLGLVRSNNEDSVYAGPRLLAVADGMGGHAAGEVASKIVIGTLERLDEDRSLPDVMRELNEVVVEANARIAEAVRRDPDLDGMGTTLTALRFMGTRVGLLHVGDSRAYLLRAGELAQITHDDTYVQYLVDTGKITAEEAKDHPRRSVILRAVRGEDVEPDISIREVRSGDRYLLCSDGL
;
A
#
# COMPACT_ATOMS: atom_id res chain seq x y z
N MET A 1 5.63 -24.24 -15.73
CA MET A 1 6.80 -23.42 -15.34
C MET A 1 6.54 -22.86 -13.96
N THR A 2 7.51 -22.94 -13.06
CA THR A 2 7.45 -22.29 -11.74
C THR A 2 8.02 -20.89 -11.88
N LEU A 3 7.30 -19.87 -11.41
CA LEU A 3 7.78 -18.48 -11.38
C LEU A 3 8.50 -18.21 -10.06
N ALA A 4 9.50 -17.34 -10.10
CA ALA A 4 10.23 -16.87 -8.93
C ALA A 4 10.42 -15.36 -9.02
N LEU A 5 10.39 -14.68 -7.87
CA LEU A 5 10.53 -13.24 -7.78
C LEU A 5 11.99 -12.84 -7.56
N ARG A 6 12.48 -11.89 -8.36
CA ARG A 6 13.70 -11.14 -8.07
C ARG A 6 13.29 -9.73 -7.70
N TYR A 7 13.57 -9.33 -6.47
CA TYR A 7 13.14 -8.05 -5.91
C TYR A 7 14.33 -7.25 -5.37
N ALA A 8 14.12 -5.95 -5.26
CA ALA A 8 15.03 -5.01 -4.61
C ALA A 8 14.18 -3.94 -3.92
N VAL A 9 14.68 -3.44 -2.79
CA VAL A 9 14.01 -2.43 -1.98
C VAL A 9 14.96 -1.27 -1.71
N ARG A 10 14.41 -0.06 -1.78
CA ARG A 10 15.04 1.19 -1.38
C ARG A 10 14.00 2.06 -0.68
N SER A 11 14.41 2.70 0.38
CA SER A 11 13.68 3.74 1.09
C SER A 11 14.71 4.77 1.55
N ASP A 12 14.35 6.03 1.47
CA ASP A 12 15.22 7.17 1.77
C ASP A 12 14.40 8.22 2.51
N LEU A 13 15.02 8.92 3.47
CA LEU A 13 14.37 9.98 4.23
C LEU A 13 14.02 11.20 3.34
N GLY A 14 14.75 11.38 2.25
CA GLY A 14 14.77 12.61 1.47
C GLY A 14 15.51 13.73 2.19
N LEU A 15 15.34 14.96 1.68
CA LEU A 15 16.11 16.13 2.11
C LEU A 15 15.32 17.11 2.99
N VAL A 16 14.03 16.83 3.24
CA VAL A 16 13.09 17.79 3.86
C VAL A 16 12.50 17.27 5.17
N ARG A 17 12.15 15.97 5.24
CA ARG A 17 11.53 15.38 6.43
C ARG A 17 12.58 15.09 7.51
N SER A 18 12.15 15.10 8.78
CA SER A 18 13.00 14.81 9.94
C SER A 18 13.10 13.32 10.29
N ASN A 19 12.12 12.53 9.84
CA ASN A 19 11.99 11.09 10.06
C ASN A 19 11.38 10.44 8.81
N ASN A 20 11.67 9.15 8.66
CA ASN A 20 11.15 8.34 7.56
C ASN A 20 9.98 7.51 8.10
N GLU A 21 8.79 7.80 7.60
CA GLU A 21 7.55 7.14 8.01
C GLU A 21 7.14 6.02 7.04
N ASP A 22 7.90 5.82 5.96
CA ASP A 22 7.71 4.70 5.04
C ASP A 22 8.20 3.39 5.66
N SER A 23 7.37 2.36 5.53
CA SER A 23 7.74 0.98 5.81
C SER A 23 7.55 0.12 4.57
N VAL A 24 8.45 -0.84 4.37
CA VAL A 24 8.48 -1.67 3.16
C VAL A 24 8.88 -3.11 3.49
N TYR A 25 8.26 -4.06 2.81
CA TYR A 25 8.60 -5.48 2.85
C TYR A 25 8.77 -6.03 1.44
N ALA A 26 9.79 -6.87 1.25
CA ALA A 26 9.91 -7.66 0.03
C ALA A 26 10.46 -9.05 0.35
N GLY A 27 9.70 -10.06 -0.04
CA GLY A 27 10.01 -11.47 0.08
C GLY A 27 9.74 -12.21 -1.24
N PRO A 28 10.03 -13.52 -1.29
CA PRO A 28 9.76 -14.37 -2.45
C PRO A 28 8.31 -14.34 -2.95
N ARG A 29 7.34 -13.97 -2.11
CA ARG A 29 5.91 -14.05 -2.42
C ARG A 29 5.14 -12.79 -2.07
N LEU A 30 5.65 -11.92 -1.22
CA LEU A 30 5.00 -10.69 -0.80
C LEU A 30 5.88 -9.48 -1.11
N LEU A 31 5.31 -8.48 -1.77
CA LEU A 31 5.84 -7.12 -1.80
C LEU A 31 4.82 -6.21 -1.12
N ALA A 32 5.25 -5.30 -0.27
CA ALA A 32 4.36 -4.34 0.37
C ALA A 32 5.06 -3.01 0.66
N VAL A 33 4.35 -1.91 0.50
CA VAL A 33 4.76 -0.56 0.90
C VAL A 33 3.63 0.08 1.71
N ALA A 34 4.00 0.85 2.72
CA ALA A 34 3.09 1.58 3.60
C ALA A 34 3.73 2.93 3.91
N ASP A 35 3.05 4.01 3.51
CA ASP A 35 3.44 5.40 3.74
C ASP A 35 2.71 5.91 4.98
N GLY A 36 3.47 6.07 6.05
CA GLY A 36 2.96 6.47 7.35
C GLY A 36 2.60 7.95 7.40
N MET A 37 1.49 8.26 8.03
CA MET A 37 1.05 9.62 8.27
C MET A 37 0.65 9.80 9.73
N GLY A 38 0.98 10.96 10.30
CA GLY A 38 0.63 11.31 11.67
C GLY A 38 1.36 12.56 12.12
N GLY A 39 0.96 13.12 13.26
CA GLY A 39 1.79 14.08 13.97
C GLY A 39 2.89 13.35 14.77
N HIS A 40 4.02 14.00 15.02
CA HIS A 40 5.19 13.37 15.66
C HIS A 40 5.64 12.10 14.90
N ALA A 41 6.30 11.14 15.55
CA ALA A 41 6.74 9.89 14.92
C ALA A 41 5.62 8.83 14.81
N ALA A 42 4.35 9.24 14.82
CA ALA A 42 3.23 8.31 14.87
C ALA A 42 2.98 7.60 13.51
N GLY A 43 3.33 8.25 12.38
CA GLY A 43 3.26 7.62 11.05
C GLY A 43 4.19 6.43 10.93
N GLU A 44 5.43 6.54 11.44
CA GLU A 44 6.39 5.44 11.51
C GLU A 44 5.84 4.23 12.28
N VAL A 45 5.12 4.47 13.38
CA VAL A 45 4.50 3.39 14.18
C VAL A 45 3.39 2.70 13.38
N ALA A 46 2.51 3.48 12.74
CA ALA A 46 1.41 2.94 11.94
C ALA A 46 1.91 2.09 10.76
N SER A 47 2.85 2.60 9.96
CA SER A 47 3.38 1.88 8.79
C SER A 47 4.10 0.59 9.19
N LYS A 48 4.85 0.59 10.30
CA LYS A 48 5.49 -0.62 10.86
C LYS A 48 4.49 -1.65 11.34
N ILE A 49 3.42 -1.24 12.03
CA ILE A 49 2.36 -2.15 12.48
C ILE A 49 1.72 -2.85 11.27
N VAL A 50 1.40 -2.08 10.22
CA VAL A 50 0.78 -2.63 9.02
C VAL A 50 1.72 -3.61 8.32
N ILE A 51 2.96 -3.20 8.00
CA ILE A 51 3.91 -4.08 7.31
C ILE A 51 4.20 -5.34 8.12
N GLY A 52 4.46 -5.22 9.43
CA GLY A 52 4.70 -6.36 10.31
C GLY A 52 3.54 -7.34 10.40
N THR A 53 2.30 -6.87 10.19
CA THR A 53 1.10 -7.72 10.15
C THR A 53 1.01 -8.50 8.84
N LEU A 54 1.49 -7.92 7.73
CA LEU A 54 1.46 -8.53 6.41
C LEU A 54 2.54 -9.59 6.21
N GLU A 55 3.66 -9.56 6.94
CA GLU A 55 4.82 -10.46 6.71
C GLU A 55 4.43 -11.95 6.68
N ARG A 56 3.46 -12.36 7.50
CA ARG A 56 2.94 -13.75 7.55
C ARG A 56 2.39 -14.25 6.21
N LEU A 57 2.01 -13.33 5.32
CA LEU A 57 1.54 -13.69 4.00
C LEU A 57 2.68 -14.25 3.14
N ASP A 58 3.94 -13.90 3.37
CA ASP A 58 5.06 -14.38 2.55
C ASP A 58 5.32 -15.90 2.70
N GLU A 59 4.71 -16.54 3.70
CA GLU A 59 4.81 -17.98 3.94
C GLU A 59 4.27 -18.84 2.78
N ASP A 60 4.86 -20.03 2.61
CA ASP A 60 4.40 -21.04 1.67
C ASP A 60 3.19 -21.82 2.18
N ARG A 61 2.04 -21.14 2.16
CA ARG A 61 0.77 -21.75 2.52
C ARG A 61 -0.14 -21.78 1.29
N SER A 62 -0.85 -22.90 1.14
CA SER A 62 -2.01 -22.96 0.25
C SER A 62 -3.06 -22.02 0.83
N LEU A 63 -3.38 -20.96 0.11
CA LEU A 63 -4.42 -19.99 0.50
C LEU A 63 -5.68 -20.38 -0.28
N PRO A 64 -6.66 -21.07 0.35
CA PRO A 64 -7.87 -21.49 -0.35
C PRO A 64 -8.68 -20.28 -0.85
N ASP A 65 -8.55 -19.14 -0.18
CA ASP A 65 -9.23 -17.88 -0.50
C ASP A 65 -8.32 -16.67 -0.22
N VAL A 66 -7.50 -16.33 -1.20
CA VAL A 66 -6.56 -15.20 -1.15
C VAL A 66 -7.27 -13.88 -0.86
N MET A 67 -8.46 -13.67 -1.42
CA MET A 67 -9.22 -12.43 -1.25
C MET A 67 -9.62 -12.26 0.21
N ARG A 68 -10.14 -13.32 0.83
CA ARG A 68 -10.48 -13.32 2.26
C ARG A 68 -9.25 -13.02 3.11
N GLU A 69 -8.12 -13.66 2.84
CA GLU A 69 -6.91 -13.48 3.65
C GLU A 69 -6.32 -12.07 3.54
N LEU A 70 -6.33 -11.48 2.33
CA LEU A 70 -5.92 -10.09 2.13
C LEU A 70 -6.88 -9.12 2.85
N ASN A 71 -8.17 -9.42 2.93
CA ASN A 71 -9.10 -8.60 3.72
C ASN A 71 -8.85 -8.78 5.23
N GLU A 72 -8.69 -10.02 5.70
CA GLU A 72 -8.43 -10.34 7.11
C GLU A 72 -7.16 -9.68 7.63
N VAL A 73 -6.10 -9.61 6.83
CA VAL A 73 -4.84 -8.96 7.26
C VAL A 73 -5.01 -7.45 7.46
N VAL A 74 -5.86 -6.79 6.66
CA VAL A 74 -6.16 -5.35 6.84
C VAL A 74 -6.99 -5.13 8.09
N VAL A 75 -8.01 -5.96 8.32
CA VAL A 75 -8.82 -5.92 9.54
C VAL A 75 -7.92 -6.11 10.78
N GLU A 76 -7.02 -7.08 10.73
CA GLU A 76 -6.04 -7.32 11.80
C GLU A 76 -5.10 -6.12 12.01
N ALA A 77 -4.58 -5.54 10.93
CA ALA A 77 -3.68 -4.39 11.00
C ALA A 77 -4.37 -3.15 11.58
N ASN A 78 -5.62 -2.88 11.18
CA ASN A 78 -6.46 -1.84 11.77
C ASN A 78 -6.68 -2.07 13.26
N ALA A 79 -7.06 -3.29 13.67
CA ALA A 79 -7.27 -3.60 15.08
C ALA A 79 -5.99 -3.37 15.92
N ARG A 80 -4.81 -3.65 15.35
CA ARG A 80 -3.51 -3.39 15.99
C ARG A 80 -3.19 -1.90 16.10
N ILE A 81 -3.50 -1.08 15.08
CA ILE A 81 -3.40 0.39 15.18
C ILE A 81 -4.33 0.92 16.26
N ALA A 82 -5.59 0.49 16.28
CA ALA A 82 -6.55 0.90 17.30
C ALA A 82 -6.09 0.53 18.73
N GLU A 83 -5.51 -0.66 18.91
CA GLU A 83 -4.93 -1.07 20.19
C GLU A 83 -3.69 -0.24 20.58
N ALA A 84 -2.85 0.14 19.62
CA ALA A 84 -1.70 1.01 19.88
C ALA A 84 -2.16 2.39 20.37
N VAL A 85 -3.15 3.02 19.71
CA VAL A 85 -3.74 4.30 20.15
C VAL A 85 -4.41 4.16 21.53
N ARG A 86 -5.07 3.04 21.82
CA ARG A 86 -5.64 2.80 23.16
C ARG A 86 -4.58 2.74 24.26
N ARG A 87 -3.39 2.19 23.97
CA ARG A 87 -2.29 2.08 24.94
C ARG A 87 -1.53 3.38 25.10
N ASP A 88 -1.40 4.13 24.02
CA ASP A 88 -0.71 5.41 23.99
C ASP A 88 -1.55 6.44 23.21
N PRO A 89 -2.36 7.25 23.93
CA PRO A 89 -3.20 8.28 23.32
C PRO A 89 -2.43 9.35 22.53
N ASP A 90 -1.11 9.49 22.72
CA ASP A 90 -0.29 10.42 21.95
C ASP A 90 -0.12 9.96 20.48
N LEU A 91 -0.47 8.70 20.17
CA LEU A 91 -0.53 8.16 18.82
C LEU A 91 -1.85 8.45 18.10
N ASP A 92 -2.78 9.17 18.73
CA ASP A 92 -4.06 9.52 18.11
C ASP A 92 -3.86 10.26 16.77
N GLY A 93 -4.67 9.89 15.78
CA GLY A 93 -4.56 10.40 14.42
C GLY A 93 -3.49 9.74 13.55
N MET A 94 -2.73 8.76 14.05
CA MET A 94 -1.82 7.99 13.19
C MET A 94 -2.57 7.14 12.16
N GLY A 95 -1.95 6.97 11.01
CA GLY A 95 -2.44 6.08 9.96
C GLY A 95 -1.36 5.79 8.95
N THR A 96 -1.68 4.98 7.97
CA THR A 96 -0.76 4.68 6.87
C THR A 96 -1.53 4.27 5.64
N THR A 97 -0.95 4.50 4.47
CA THR A 97 -1.37 3.80 3.26
C THR A 97 -1.00 2.32 3.36
N LEU A 98 -1.51 1.51 2.42
CA LEU A 98 -1.06 0.14 2.22
C LEU A 98 -1.21 -0.24 0.75
N THR A 99 -0.12 -0.66 0.12
CA THR A 99 -0.15 -1.28 -1.20
C THR A 99 0.69 -2.55 -1.17
N ALA A 100 0.09 -3.69 -1.50
CA ALA A 100 0.76 -5.00 -1.44
C ALA A 100 0.43 -5.90 -2.64
N LEU A 101 1.40 -6.73 -3.02
CA LEU A 101 1.29 -7.77 -4.03
C LEU A 101 1.66 -9.12 -3.43
N ARG A 102 0.71 -10.06 -3.44
CA ARG A 102 0.90 -11.43 -2.97
C ARG A 102 0.90 -12.44 -4.13
N PHE A 103 2.05 -13.03 -4.44
CA PHE A 103 2.28 -13.90 -5.60
C PHE A 103 1.97 -15.37 -5.33
N MET A 104 1.01 -15.95 -6.08
CA MET A 104 0.62 -17.35 -6.03
C MET A 104 0.78 -18.01 -7.39
N GLY A 105 2.02 -18.36 -7.75
CA GLY A 105 2.34 -18.94 -9.05
C GLY A 105 2.05 -17.96 -10.18
N THR A 106 1.06 -18.26 -11.02
CA THR A 106 0.66 -17.43 -12.17
C THR A 106 -0.41 -16.39 -11.83
N ARG A 107 -0.70 -16.18 -10.55
CA ARG A 107 -1.63 -15.14 -10.07
C ARG A 107 -0.95 -14.27 -9.02
N VAL A 108 -1.41 -13.02 -8.91
CA VAL A 108 -1.03 -12.10 -7.85
C VAL A 108 -2.29 -11.46 -7.27
N GLY A 109 -2.38 -11.42 -5.95
CA GLY A 109 -3.38 -10.62 -5.25
C GLY A 109 -2.82 -9.23 -5.02
N LEU A 110 -3.51 -8.22 -5.54
CA LEU A 110 -3.27 -6.81 -5.23
C LEU A 110 -4.17 -6.42 -4.06
N LEU A 111 -3.60 -5.75 -3.08
CA LEU A 111 -4.27 -5.15 -1.93
C LEU A 111 -3.88 -3.68 -1.87
N HIS A 112 -4.85 -2.77 -1.80
CA HIS A 112 -4.59 -1.33 -1.85
C HIS A 112 -5.54 -0.50 -0.97
N VAL A 113 -4.98 0.47 -0.25
CA VAL A 113 -5.64 1.56 0.48
C VAL A 113 -4.72 2.79 0.45
N GLY A 114 -5.23 3.95 0.07
CA GLY A 114 -4.48 5.22 0.09
C GLY A 114 -3.93 5.61 -1.29
N ASP A 115 -2.80 6.29 -1.32
CA ASP A 115 -2.24 6.89 -2.54
C ASP A 115 -0.83 6.39 -2.88
N SER A 116 -0.29 5.45 -2.11
CA SER A 116 0.86 4.65 -2.55
C SER A 116 0.48 3.79 -3.73
N ARG A 117 1.37 3.63 -4.71
CA ARG A 117 1.00 3.09 -6.02
C ARG A 117 1.65 1.76 -6.31
N ALA A 118 0.97 0.94 -7.11
CA ALA A 118 1.60 -0.17 -7.80
C ALA A 118 1.49 0.01 -9.32
N TYR A 119 2.55 -0.37 -10.03
CA TYR A 119 2.63 -0.37 -11.48
C TYR A 119 3.05 -1.74 -12.00
N LEU A 120 2.57 -2.08 -13.20
CA LEU A 120 3.01 -3.23 -13.97
C LEU A 120 3.66 -2.73 -15.27
N LEU A 121 4.92 -3.12 -15.48
CA LEU A 121 5.59 -3.03 -16.77
C LEU A 121 5.51 -4.39 -17.46
N ARG A 122 4.76 -4.45 -18.57
CA ARG A 122 4.60 -5.66 -19.39
C ARG A 122 4.73 -5.30 -20.87
N ALA A 123 5.56 -6.04 -21.60
CA ALA A 123 5.78 -5.83 -23.04
C ALA A 123 6.18 -4.37 -23.43
N GLY A 124 6.86 -3.66 -22.52
CA GLY A 124 7.29 -2.28 -22.74
C GLY A 124 6.27 -1.21 -22.33
N GLU A 125 5.07 -1.60 -21.91
CA GLU A 125 4.03 -0.67 -21.44
C GLU A 125 3.97 -0.64 -19.91
N LEU A 126 4.08 0.56 -19.33
CA LEU A 126 3.92 0.80 -17.90
C LEU A 126 2.48 1.23 -17.64
N ALA A 127 1.76 0.47 -16.81
CA ALA A 127 0.40 0.79 -16.39
C ALA A 127 0.34 0.86 -14.86
N GLN A 128 -0.29 1.92 -14.34
CA GLN A 128 -0.69 1.95 -12.94
C GLN A 128 -1.78 0.91 -12.72
N ILE A 129 -1.61 0.08 -11.69
CA ILE A 129 -2.54 -1.00 -11.37
C ILE A 129 -3.36 -0.73 -10.10
N THR A 130 -3.06 0.32 -9.36
CA THR A 130 -3.86 0.87 -8.26
C THR A 130 -4.66 2.09 -8.71
N HIS A 131 -5.68 2.46 -7.96
CA HIS A 131 -6.45 3.69 -8.13
C HIS A 131 -6.34 4.51 -6.84
N ASP A 132 -5.81 5.73 -6.95
CA ASP A 132 -5.43 6.53 -5.78
C ASP A 132 -6.67 6.96 -4.97
N ASP A 133 -6.67 6.70 -3.67
CA ASP A 133 -7.70 7.21 -2.76
C ASP A 133 -7.42 8.69 -2.38
N THR A 134 -7.27 9.58 -3.36
CA THR A 134 -7.00 11.02 -3.13
C THR A 134 -8.18 11.91 -3.50
N TYR A 135 -8.23 13.11 -2.91
CA TYR A 135 -9.25 14.12 -3.24
C TYR A 135 -9.21 14.50 -4.72
N VAL A 136 -8.02 14.64 -5.30
CA VAL A 136 -7.87 14.98 -6.71
C VAL A 136 -8.31 13.84 -7.62
N GLN A 137 -8.05 12.59 -7.26
CA GLN A 137 -8.56 11.44 -8.01
C GLN A 137 -10.09 11.42 -8.01
N TYR A 138 -10.74 11.70 -6.87
CA TYR A 138 -12.19 11.86 -6.82
C TYR A 138 -12.71 12.99 -7.75
N LEU A 139 -12.00 14.12 -7.82
CA LEU A 139 -12.37 15.21 -8.74
C LEU A 139 -12.22 14.80 -10.21
N VAL A 140 -11.19 14.03 -10.54
CA VAL A 140 -10.97 13.48 -11.89
C VAL A 140 -12.09 12.49 -12.25
N ASP A 141 -12.39 11.53 -11.35
CA ASP A 141 -13.42 10.52 -11.58
C ASP A 141 -14.81 11.13 -11.74
N THR A 142 -15.09 12.25 -11.05
CA THR A 142 -16.34 13.00 -11.16
C THR A 142 -16.36 14.02 -12.30
N GLY A 143 -15.30 14.09 -13.11
CA GLY A 143 -15.20 15.00 -14.25
C GLY A 143 -15.12 16.48 -13.89
N LYS A 144 -14.78 16.80 -12.63
CA LYS A 144 -14.65 18.18 -12.14
C LYS A 144 -13.33 18.83 -12.53
N ILE A 145 -12.28 18.02 -12.68
CA ILE A 145 -10.97 18.42 -13.19
C ILE A 145 -10.44 17.34 -14.14
N THR A 146 -9.47 17.71 -14.95
CA THR A 146 -8.70 16.79 -15.79
C THR A 146 -7.54 16.17 -15.00
N ALA A 147 -7.00 15.05 -15.49
CA ALA A 147 -5.81 14.43 -14.91
C ALA A 147 -4.58 15.34 -14.95
N GLU A 148 -4.52 16.30 -15.87
CA GLU A 148 -3.43 17.28 -15.92
C GLU A 148 -3.59 18.34 -14.82
N GLU A 149 -4.80 18.86 -14.62
CA GLU A 149 -5.11 19.83 -13.55
C GLU A 149 -4.90 19.23 -12.15
N ALA A 150 -5.09 17.92 -11.98
CA ALA A 150 -4.84 17.22 -10.72
C ALA A 150 -3.38 17.33 -10.23
N LYS A 151 -2.40 17.39 -11.15
CA LYS A 151 -0.96 17.43 -10.80
C LYS A 151 -0.57 18.70 -10.06
N ASP A 152 -1.16 19.83 -10.45
CA ASP A 152 -0.86 21.15 -9.89
C ASP A 152 -1.87 21.58 -8.82
N HIS A 153 -2.84 20.72 -8.49
CA HIS A 153 -3.89 21.06 -7.55
C HIS A 153 -3.33 21.22 -6.11
N PRO A 154 -3.70 22.29 -5.37
CA PRO A 154 -3.18 22.55 -4.02
C PRO A 154 -3.46 21.44 -2.98
N ARG A 155 -4.45 20.59 -3.26
CA ARG A 155 -4.87 19.47 -2.41
C ARG A 155 -4.56 18.10 -3.01
N ARG A 156 -3.53 17.98 -3.85
CA ARG A 156 -3.18 16.73 -4.52
C ARG A 156 -2.82 15.59 -3.58
N SER A 157 -2.18 15.89 -2.45
CA SER A 157 -1.78 14.90 -1.42
C SER A 157 -2.83 14.71 -0.33
N VAL A 158 -4.08 15.15 -0.53
CA VAL A 158 -5.14 14.91 0.45
C VAL A 158 -5.70 13.51 0.23
N ILE A 159 -5.28 12.59 1.09
CA ILE A 159 -5.74 11.20 1.13
C ILE A 159 -7.16 11.14 1.72
N LEU A 160 -8.03 10.35 1.11
CA LEU A 160 -9.41 10.11 1.56
C LEU A 160 -9.54 8.83 2.38
N ARG A 161 -8.64 7.86 2.19
CA ARG A 161 -8.73 6.53 2.81
C ARG A 161 -7.35 6.04 3.25
N ALA A 162 -7.27 5.55 4.48
CA ALA A 162 -6.03 5.06 5.08
C ALA A 162 -6.35 3.98 6.13
N VAL A 163 -5.35 3.17 6.47
CA VAL A 163 -5.42 2.23 7.60
C VAL A 163 -5.09 3.01 8.87
N ARG A 164 -6.09 3.24 9.72
CA ARG A 164 -6.02 4.19 10.85
C ARG A 164 -6.70 3.72 12.14
N GLY A 165 -7.00 2.42 12.23
CA GLY A 165 -7.73 1.86 13.38
C GLY A 165 -9.25 2.03 13.32
N GLU A 166 -9.76 2.40 12.16
CA GLU A 166 -11.19 2.50 11.83
C GLU A 166 -11.52 1.54 10.67
N ASP A 167 -12.79 1.23 10.47
CA ASP A 167 -13.23 0.37 9.37
C ASP A 167 -12.81 0.96 8.01
N VAL A 168 -12.11 0.16 7.21
CA VAL A 168 -11.69 0.51 5.84
C VAL A 168 -11.88 -0.69 4.93
N GLU A 169 -12.47 -0.46 3.75
CA GLU A 169 -12.75 -1.52 2.77
C GLU A 169 -11.68 -1.58 1.67
N PRO A 170 -10.59 -2.34 1.82
CA PRO A 170 -9.50 -2.28 0.84
C PRO A 170 -9.93 -2.61 -0.59
N ASP A 171 -9.27 -1.99 -1.59
CA ASP A 171 -9.36 -2.47 -2.97
C ASP A 171 -8.52 -3.76 -3.09
N ILE A 172 -9.18 -4.86 -3.43
CA ILE A 172 -8.54 -6.16 -3.59
C ILE A 172 -8.88 -6.69 -4.99
N SER A 173 -7.85 -7.09 -5.73
CA SER A 173 -8.05 -7.72 -7.05
C SER A 173 -7.05 -8.85 -7.31
N ILE A 174 -7.47 -9.86 -8.07
CA ILE A 174 -6.59 -10.93 -8.55
C ILE A 174 -6.20 -10.67 -9.99
N ARG A 175 -4.90 -10.75 -10.29
CA ARG A 175 -4.34 -10.51 -11.62
C ARG A 175 -3.47 -11.66 -12.09
N GLU A 176 -3.33 -11.78 -13.41
CA GLU A 176 -2.44 -12.76 -14.04
C GLU A 176 -0.98 -12.30 -13.98
N VAL A 177 -0.08 -13.21 -13.62
CA VAL A 177 1.38 -13.03 -13.62
C VAL A 177 1.98 -13.80 -14.77
N ARG A 178 2.87 -13.14 -15.53
CA ARG A 178 3.62 -13.71 -16.65
C ARG A 178 5.11 -13.59 -16.40
N SER A 179 5.87 -14.53 -16.96
CA SER A 179 7.33 -14.39 -16.97
C SER A 179 7.73 -13.14 -17.75
N GLY A 180 8.67 -12.36 -17.20
CA GLY A 180 9.10 -11.09 -17.77
C GLY A 180 8.37 -9.86 -17.25
N ASP A 181 7.28 -10.03 -16.49
CA ASP A 181 6.63 -8.91 -15.81
C ASP A 181 7.57 -8.24 -14.81
N ARG A 182 7.46 -6.92 -14.71
CA ARG A 182 8.10 -6.13 -13.66
C ARG A 182 7.06 -5.32 -12.92
N TYR A 183 7.08 -5.43 -11.59
CA TYR A 183 6.22 -4.68 -10.70
C TYR A 183 7.02 -3.58 -10.00
N LEU A 184 6.41 -2.42 -9.81
CA LEU A 184 6.94 -1.33 -9.01
C LEU A 184 5.89 -0.96 -7.96
N LEU A 185 6.28 -0.91 -6.69
CA LEU A 185 5.50 -0.33 -5.61
C LEU A 185 6.25 0.91 -5.11
N CYS A 186 5.53 2.00 -4.84
CA CYS A 186 6.12 3.23 -4.32
C CYS A 186 5.16 3.99 -3.41
N SER A 187 5.70 4.76 -2.46
CA SER A 187 5.00 5.85 -1.79
C SER A 187 4.75 7.02 -2.75
N ASP A 188 4.04 8.06 -2.31
CA ASP A 188 3.78 9.26 -3.12
C ASP A 188 5.02 10.15 -3.31
N GLY A 189 6.10 9.86 -2.57
CA GLY A 189 7.38 10.57 -2.62
C GLY A 189 8.24 10.30 -3.87
N LEU A 190 7.85 9.36 -4.73
CA LEU A 190 8.47 9.10 -6.04
C LEU A 190 7.77 9.88 -7.16
#